data_AF-A0A0Q9Y4S9-F1
#
_entry.id   AF-A0A0Q9Y4S9-F1
#
_cell.length_a   1.000
_cell.length_b   1.000
_cell.length_c   1.000
_cell.angle_alpha   90.00
_cell.angle_beta   90.00
_cell.angle_gamma   90.00
#
_symmetry.space_group_name_H-M   'P 1'
#
loop_
_entity.id
_entity.type
_entity.pdbx_description
1 polymer ?
#
loop_
_entity_poly.entity_id
_entity_poly.type
_entity_poly.pdbx_seq_one_letter_code
_entity_poly.pdbx_strand_id
1 'polypeptide(L)'
;MENGEKTIELVPDSPYSEEEVRTNLSGWYIHQPYQNVYSVKYNPLVDMLYGIAELKWNKIIGEKENLDKYGLEQPDMKLTFQTEEGEETLLIGDQAGEGKRYAKLTDGEQIGTIAEDVLEPYQLQAFELVEKFVKIIAIDVLEQLQINYGDQEILIEIDHPIEQEDQESPLFFIDDQAVEEDTFRNLYKDIAGLSVDDTVEDATYHSPEATMVYTIFNQEQKEKQEIKVELVSYDKQNFAVFLNGKADFLLKKDVFEQMLKKILQA
;
A
#
# COMPACT_ATOMS: atom_id res chain seq x y z
N MET A 1 -1.45 -3.82 -15.06
CA MET A 1 -0.24 -3.35 -15.76
C MET A 1 0.80 -4.43 -15.73
N GLU A 2 1.44 -4.70 -16.85
CA GLU A 2 2.62 -5.58 -16.93
C GLU A 2 3.80 -4.72 -17.40
N ASN A 3 4.81 -4.52 -16.56
CA ASN A 3 6.01 -3.72 -16.85
C ASN A 3 7.24 -4.60 -17.18
N GLY A 4 7.02 -5.80 -17.72
CA GLY A 4 8.08 -6.71 -18.17
C GLY A 4 8.61 -7.70 -17.11
N GLU A 5 8.34 -7.50 -15.81
CA GLU A 5 8.77 -8.44 -14.76
C GLU A 5 7.63 -9.00 -13.91
N LYS A 6 6.62 -8.18 -13.57
CA LYS A 6 5.46 -8.60 -12.77
C LYS A 6 4.18 -7.88 -13.18
N THR A 7 3.05 -8.52 -12.91
CA THR A 7 1.74 -7.89 -13.02
C THR A 7 1.49 -7.04 -11.77
N ILE A 8 1.15 -5.77 -11.99
CA ILE A 8 0.66 -4.84 -10.98
C ILE A 8 -0.83 -4.63 -11.23
N GLU A 9 -1.65 -4.98 -10.26
CA GLU A 9 -3.11 -4.85 -10.31
C GLU A 9 -3.56 -3.84 -9.26
N LEU A 10 -4.18 -2.75 -9.73
CA LEU A 10 -4.72 -1.68 -8.90
C LEU A 10 -6.24 -1.73 -8.95
N VAL A 11 -6.91 -1.84 -7.80
CA VAL A 11 -8.37 -1.95 -7.69
C VAL A 11 -8.87 -1.07 -6.53
N PRO A 12 -10.02 -0.39 -6.64
CA PRO A 12 -10.59 0.38 -5.53
C PRO A 12 -11.21 -0.49 -4.42
N ASP A 13 -11.27 -1.81 -4.63
CA ASP A 13 -11.81 -2.77 -3.67
C ASP A 13 -10.79 -3.12 -2.59
N SER A 14 -11.24 -3.09 -1.34
CA SER A 14 -10.46 -3.43 -0.14
C SER A 14 -11.06 -4.65 0.53
N PRO A 15 -10.26 -5.66 0.92
CA PRO A 15 -10.73 -6.77 1.73
C PRO A 15 -10.88 -6.42 3.23
N TYR A 16 -10.50 -5.20 3.63
CA TYR A 16 -10.48 -4.73 5.02
C TYR A 16 -11.69 -3.86 5.35
N SER A 17 -12.07 -3.79 6.64
CA SER A 17 -13.16 -2.93 7.13
C SER A 17 -12.90 -1.44 6.91
N GLU A 18 -13.96 -0.64 6.82
CA GLU A 18 -13.85 0.82 6.64
C GLU A 18 -13.02 1.49 7.75
N GLU A 19 -13.10 0.99 8.98
CA GLU A 19 -12.30 1.45 10.11
C GLU A 19 -10.80 1.15 9.94
N GLU A 20 -10.47 -0.06 9.46
CA GLU A 20 -9.08 -0.48 9.25
C GLU A 20 -8.36 0.32 8.16
N VAL A 21 -9.11 0.78 7.15
CA VAL A 21 -8.55 1.54 6.00
C VAL A 21 -8.88 3.02 6.02
N ARG A 22 -9.46 3.54 7.11
CA ARG A 22 -9.88 4.94 7.24
C ARG A 22 -8.78 5.96 6.95
N THR A 23 -7.52 5.58 7.16
CA THR A 23 -6.34 6.45 6.95
C THR A 23 -5.80 6.41 5.52
N ASN A 24 -6.29 5.50 4.67
CA ASN A 24 -5.82 5.35 3.29
C ASN A 24 -6.39 6.45 2.40
N LEU A 25 -5.52 7.30 1.86
CA LEU A 25 -5.94 8.52 1.15
C LEU A 25 -6.33 8.30 -0.32
N SER A 26 -5.77 7.27 -0.97
CA SER A 26 -5.99 7.04 -2.40
C SER A 26 -7.32 6.36 -2.70
N GLY A 27 -7.81 5.52 -1.78
CA GLY A 27 -8.95 4.63 -2.02
C GLY A 27 -8.66 3.52 -3.04
N TRP A 28 -7.40 3.34 -3.45
CA TRP A 28 -6.98 2.27 -4.35
C TRP A 28 -5.96 1.37 -3.69
N TYR A 29 -5.95 0.12 -4.12
CA TYR A 29 -5.18 -0.96 -3.52
C TYR A 29 -4.44 -1.79 -4.56
N ILE A 30 -3.23 -2.21 -4.20
CA ILE A 30 -2.42 -3.17 -4.94
C ILE A 30 -2.86 -4.58 -4.54
N HIS A 31 -3.41 -5.33 -5.49
CA HIS A 31 -3.79 -6.75 -5.32
C HIS A 31 -2.70 -7.70 -5.86
N GLN A 32 -1.82 -7.21 -6.73
CA GLN A 32 -0.65 -7.95 -7.24
C GLN A 32 0.56 -7.01 -7.33
N PRO A 33 1.79 -7.49 -7.08
CA PRO A 33 2.18 -8.91 -7.02
C PRO A 33 2.27 -9.49 -5.59
N TYR A 34 1.86 -8.73 -4.58
CA TYR A 34 2.02 -9.12 -3.19
C TYR A 34 0.98 -10.14 -2.74
N GLN A 35 1.28 -10.83 -1.63
CA GLN A 35 0.36 -11.79 -1.02
C GLN A 35 -0.76 -11.10 -0.23
N ASN A 36 -0.49 -9.95 0.37
CA ASN A 36 -1.50 -9.09 0.99
C ASN A 36 -1.89 -7.92 0.07
N VAL A 37 -2.99 -7.24 0.43
CA VAL A 37 -3.49 -6.07 -0.27
C VAL A 37 -2.99 -4.79 0.43
N TYR A 38 -2.44 -3.85 -0.34
CA TYR A 38 -1.84 -2.63 0.22
C TYR A 38 -2.37 -1.37 -0.44
N SER A 39 -2.52 -0.29 0.32
CA SER A 39 -2.95 1.00 -0.25
C SER A 39 -1.90 1.59 -1.19
N VAL A 40 -2.37 2.20 -2.27
CA VAL A 40 -1.55 2.92 -3.25
C VAL A 40 -1.31 4.34 -2.76
N LYS A 41 -0.12 4.90 -3.03
CA LYS A 41 0.17 6.31 -2.79
C LYS A 41 -0.73 7.21 -3.63
N TYR A 42 -1.23 8.27 -3.00
CA TYR A 42 -2.15 9.22 -3.66
C TYR A 42 -1.54 9.87 -4.92
N ASN A 43 -0.34 10.44 -4.83
CA ASN A 43 0.25 11.18 -5.96
C ASN A 43 0.53 10.28 -7.20
N PRO A 44 1.22 9.13 -7.07
CA PRO A 44 1.42 8.23 -8.21
C PRO A 44 0.11 7.77 -8.85
N LEU A 45 -0.93 7.48 -8.05
CA LEU A 45 -2.25 7.13 -8.60
C LEU A 45 -2.82 8.28 -9.43
N VAL A 46 -2.77 9.51 -8.92
CA VAL A 46 -3.27 10.69 -9.61
C VAL A 46 -2.50 10.93 -10.92
N ASP A 47 -1.18 10.79 -10.91
CA ASP A 47 -0.34 10.90 -12.12
C ASP A 47 -0.71 9.83 -13.15
N MET A 48 -0.96 8.59 -12.72
CA MET A 48 -1.46 7.53 -13.59
C MET A 48 -2.84 7.86 -14.17
N LEU A 49 -3.79 8.39 -13.38
CA LEU A 49 -5.12 8.75 -13.87
C LEU A 49 -5.06 9.91 -14.89
N TYR A 50 -4.22 10.92 -14.66
CA TYR A 50 -3.98 11.98 -15.64
C TYR A 50 -3.29 11.45 -16.90
N GLY A 51 -2.36 10.51 -16.75
CA GLY A 51 -1.72 9.80 -17.86
C GLY A 51 -2.74 9.17 -18.80
N ILE A 52 -3.82 8.56 -18.28
CA ILE A 52 -4.87 7.93 -19.09
C ILE A 52 -5.52 8.95 -20.02
N ALA A 53 -5.82 10.15 -19.51
CA ALA A 53 -6.45 11.21 -20.28
C ALA A 53 -5.53 11.75 -21.41
N GLU A 54 -4.22 11.60 -21.27
CA GLU A 54 -3.22 12.04 -22.25
C GLU A 54 -2.80 10.95 -23.23
N LEU A 55 -3.19 9.69 -23.01
CA LEU A 55 -2.96 8.59 -23.95
C LEU A 55 -3.74 8.82 -25.25
N LYS A 56 -3.02 9.30 -26.27
CA LYS A 56 -3.56 9.55 -27.61
C LYS A 56 -2.54 9.18 -28.68
N TRP A 57 -3.04 8.75 -29.83
CA TRP A 57 -2.20 8.50 -31.00
C TRP A 57 -1.50 9.81 -31.43
N ASN A 58 -0.17 9.84 -31.36
CA ASN A 58 0.61 10.89 -32.01
C ASN A 58 0.57 10.74 -33.54
N LYS A 59 0.61 9.48 -34.01
CA LYS A 59 0.55 9.15 -35.44
C LYS A 59 0.08 7.71 -35.61
N ILE A 60 -0.87 7.49 -36.50
CA ILE A 60 -1.22 6.15 -37.00
C ILE A 60 -0.28 5.83 -38.16
N ILE A 61 0.37 4.68 -38.11
CA ILE A 61 1.39 4.28 -39.10
C ILE A 61 0.91 3.17 -40.04
N GLY A 62 -0.10 2.41 -39.65
CA GLY A 62 -0.67 1.35 -40.47
C GLY A 62 -1.76 0.54 -39.76
N GLU A 63 -2.28 -0.45 -40.47
CA GLU A 63 -3.26 -1.42 -39.97
C GLU A 63 -2.75 -2.84 -40.28
N LYS A 64 -2.89 -3.78 -39.34
CA LYS A 64 -2.59 -5.21 -39.54
C LYS A 64 -1.18 -5.51 -40.11
N GLU A 65 -0.17 -4.76 -39.68
CA GLU A 65 1.24 -5.00 -40.06
C GLU A 65 1.90 -6.12 -39.23
N ASN A 66 3.12 -6.50 -39.61
CA ASN A 66 3.95 -7.45 -38.86
C ASN A 66 4.25 -6.89 -37.45
N LEU A 67 3.54 -7.36 -36.43
CA LEU A 67 3.62 -6.86 -35.04
C LEU A 67 5.04 -7.01 -34.46
N ASP A 68 5.74 -8.06 -34.84
CA ASP A 68 7.14 -8.32 -34.46
C ASP A 68 8.07 -7.15 -34.82
N LYS A 69 7.84 -6.49 -35.97
CA LYS A 69 8.63 -5.33 -36.42
C LYS A 69 8.60 -4.15 -35.42
N TYR A 70 7.56 -4.09 -34.59
CA TYR A 70 7.30 -3.00 -33.67
C TYR A 70 7.43 -3.41 -32.21
N GLY A 71 7.91 -4.63 -31.93
CA GLY A 71 7.93 -5.20 -30.58
C GLY A 71 6.52 -5.42 -30.01
N LEU A 72 5.47 -5.52 -30.84
CA LEU A 72 4.08 -5.65 -30.38
C LEU A 72 3.61 -7.10 -30.26
N GLU A 73 4.40 -8.08 -30.73
CA GLU A 73 4.16 -9.51 -30.48
C GLU A 73 4.60 -9.90 -29.05
N GLN A 74 5.67 -9.28 -28.56
CA GLN A 74 6.15 -9.38 -27.17
C GLN A 74 6.35 -7.96 -26.62
N PRO A 75 5.26 -7.28 -26.24
CA PRO A 75 5.32 -5.88 -25.81
C PRO A 75 6.15 -5.70 -24.55
N ASP A 76 6.91 -4.61 -24.51
CA ASP A 76 7.66 -4.13 -23.34
C ASP A 76 6.73 -3.84 -22.16
N MET A 77 5.51 -3.35 -22.46
CA MET A 77 4.52 -3.01 -21.45
C MET A 77 3.11 -3.29 -21.96
N LYS A 78 2.24 -3.74 -21.04
CA LYS A 78 0.79 -3.81 -21.29
C LYS A 78 0.04 -3.02 -20.24
N LEU A 79 -0.84 -2.13 -20.70
CA LEU A 79 -1.78 -1.39 -19.87
C LEU A 79 -3.17 -1.92 -20.14
N THR A 80 -3.81 -2.44 -19.10
CA THR A 80 -5.19 -2.95 -19.16
C THR A 80 -6.05 -2.08 -18.27
N PHE A 81 -7.14 -1.55 -18.84
CA PHE A 81 -8.08 -0.67 -18.16
C PHE A 81 -9.43 -1.36 -18.10
N GLN A 82 -9.97 -1.49 -16.89
CA GLN A 82 -11.34 -1.95 -16.68
C GLN A 82 -12.27 -0.74 -16.57
N THR A 83 -13.27 -0.67 -17.44
CA THR A 83 -14.30 0.37 -17.45
C THR A 83 -15.70 -0.27 -17.33
N GLU A 84 -16.73 0.56 -17.24
CA GLU A 84 -18.13 0.10 -17.33
C GLU A 84 -18.47 -0.49 -18.71
N GLU A 85 -17.76 -0.06 -19.77
CA GLU A 85 -17.98 -0.50 -21.15
C GLU A 85 -17.26 -1.81 -21.48
N GLY A 86 -16.27 -2.19 -20.67
CA GLY A 86 -15.47 -3.39 -20.85
C GLY A 86 -14.01 -3.19 -20.46
N GLU A 87 -13.21 -4.20 -20.79
CA GLU A 87 -11.76 -4.17 -20.65
C GLU A 87 -11.13 -3.68 -21.95
N GLU A 88 -10.20 -2.73 -21.87
CA GLU A 88 -9.35 -2.33 -22.99
C GLU A 88 -7.88 -2.55 -22.65
N THR A 89 -7.14 -3.18 -23.56
CA THR A 89 -5.69 -3.40 -23.40
C THR A 89 -4.89 -2.67 -24.47
N LEU A 90 -3.96 -1.82 -24.03
CA LEU A 90 -2.95 -1.15 -24.84
C LEU A 90 -1.63 -1.91 -24.72
N LEU A 91 -1.13 -2.39 -25.86
CA LEU A 91 0.20 -2.97 -26.02
C LEU A 91 1.17 -1.85 -26.37
N ILE A 92 2.30 -1.78 -25.67
CA ILE A 92 3.40 -0.84 -25.93
C ILE A 92 4.64 -1.65 -26.29
N GLY A 93 5.19 -1.39 -27.47
CA GLY A 93 6.36 -2.06 -27.99
C GLY A 93 7.59 -1.15 -28.04
N ASP A 94 8.39 -1.34 -29.09
CA ASP A 94 9.69 -0.72 -29.26
C ASP A 94 9.63 0.81 -29.34
N GLN A 95 10.78 1.45 -29.10
CA GLN A 95 10.96 2.88 -29.35
C GLN A 95 10.81 3.21 -30.84
N ALA A 96 10.02 4.25 -31.13
CA ALA A 96 9.76 4.76 -32.49
C ALA A 96 10.57 6.03 -32.83
N GLY A 97 11.50 6.42 -31.95
CA GLY A 97 12.30 7.65 -32.05
C GLY A 97 11.56 8.90 -31.57
N GLU A 98 12.30 9.99 -31.30
CA GLU A 98 11.76 11.28 -30.84
C GLU A 98 10.88 11.19 -29.57
N GLY A 99 11.23 10.32 -28.61
CA GLY A 99 10.47 10.15 -27.37
C GLY A 99 9.08 9.56 -27.59
N LYS A 100 8.97 8.60 -28.51
CA LYS A 100 7.71 7.91 -28.85
C LYS A 100 7.92 6.41 -28.81
N ARG A 101 6.83 5.68 -28.57
CA ARG A 101 6.79 4.21 -28.64
C ARG A 101 5.70 3.72 -29.57
N TYR A 102 5.92 2.58 -30.20
CA TYR A 102 4.87 1.90 -30.94
C TYR A 102 3.82 1.37 -29.97
N ALA A 103 2.55 1.49 -30.34
CA ALA A 103 1.45 0.97 -29.54
C ALA A 103 0.31 0.43 -30.41
N LYS A 104 -0.49 -0.44 -29.80
CA LYS A 104 -1.69 -1.05 -30.41
C LYS A 104 -2.72 -1.38 -29.34
N LEU A 105 -3.99 -1.02 -29.56
CA LEU A 105 -5.11 -1.58 -28.78
C LEU A 105 -5.36 -3.02 -29.22
N THR A 106 -5.54 -3.97 -28.30
CA THR A 106 -5.76 -5.39 -28.61
C THR A 106 -6.92 -5.60 -29.57
N ASP A 107 -8.01 -4.86 -29.36
CA ASP A 107 -9.29 -5.03 -30.06
C ASP A 107 -9.38 -4.20 -31.35
N GLY A 108 -8.37 -3.36 -31.61
CA GLY A 108 -8.25 -2.55 -32.83
C GLY A 108 -7.31 -3.15 -33.88
N GLU A 109 -7.40 -2.68 -35.12
CA GLU A 109 -6.43 -3.04 -36.18
C GLU A 109 -5.29 -2.01 -36.33
N GLN A 110 -5.47 -0.82 -35.77
CA GLN A 110 -4.55 0.30 -35.91
C GLN A 110 -3.28 0.12 -35.09
N ILE A 111 -2.15 0.39 -35.73
CA ILE A 111 -0.85 0.52 -35.09
C ILE A 111 -0.45 1.98 -35.22
N GLY A 112 0.02 2.56 -34.12
CA GLY A 112 0.46 3.93 -34.09
C GLY A 112 1.62 4.14 -33.13
N THR A 113 1.93 5.41 -32.90
CA THR A 113 2.89 5.82 -31.89
C THR A 113 2.20 6.66 -30.82
N ILE A 114 2.61 6.48 -29.57
CA ILE A 114 2.26 7.34 -28.44
C ILE A 114 3.51 8.01 -27.89
N ALA A 115 3.35 9.10 -27.16
CA ALA A 115 4.46 9.75 -26.48
C ALA A 115 4.98 8.87 -25.34
N GLU A 116 6.30 8.90 -25.10
CA GLU A 116 6.93 8.07 -24.07
C GLU A 116 6.81 8.69 -22.66
N ASP A 117 6.72 10.02 -22.58
CA ASP A 117 6.54 10.77 -21.33
C ASP A 117 5.21 10.45 -20.63
N VAL A 118 4.13 10.27 -21.39
CA VAL A 118 2.83 9.86 -20.82
C VAL A 118 2.86 8.45 -20.23
N LEU A 119 3.90 7.65 -20.52
CA LEU A 119 4.05 6.30 -19.98
C LEU A 119 4.81 6.26 -18.65
N GLU A 120 5.49 7.34 -18.24
CA GLU A 120 6.33 7.39 -17.03
C GLU A 120 5.62 6.91 -15.75
N PRO A 121 4.36 7.31 -15.45
CA PRO A 121 3.67 6.84 -14.25
C PRO A 121 3.46 5.32 -14.21
N TYR A 122 3.43 4.67 -15.37
CA TYR A 122 3.23 3.22 -15.49
C TYR A 122 4.55 2.44 -15.56
N GLN A 123 5.70 3.09 -15.40
CA GLN A 123 6.99 2.42 -15.30
C GLN A 123 7.37 2.12 -13.83
N LEU A 124 6.63 2.70 -12.88
CA LEU A 124 6.84 2.51 -11.45
C LEU A 124 6.71 1.03 -11.06
N GLN A 125 7.62 0.58 -10.21
CA GLN A 125 7.56 -0.74 -9.61
C GLN A 125 6.48 -0.78 -8.53
N ALA A 126 5.95 -1.98 -8.25
CA ALA A 126 4.90 -2.17 -7.25
C ALA A 126 5.27 -1.55 -5.89
N PHE A 127 6.54 -1.64 -5.47
CA PHE A 127 6.99 -1.10 -4.18
C PHE A 127 7.10 0.43 -4.17
N GLU A 128 7.20 1.07 -5.33
CA GLU A 128 7.16 2.53 -5.44
C GLU A 128 5.73 3.06 -5.27
N LEU A 129 4.74 2.24 -5.64
CA LEU A 129 3.30 2.56 -5.56
C LEU A 129 2.69 2.33 -4.17
N VAL A 130 3.20 1.39 -3.36
CA VAL A 130 2.64 1.09 -2.02
C VAL A 130 2.88 2.21 -1.01
N GLU A 131 1.88 2.54 -0.19
CA GLU A 131 2.06 3.28 1.06
C GLU A 131 2.92 2.48 2.03
N LYS A 132 4.16 2.93 2.27
CA LYS A 132 5.22 2.13 2.93
C LYS A 132 5.12 2.10 4.45
N PHE A 133 3.93 2.25 5.02
CA PHE A 133 3.73 2.14 6.46
C PHE A 133 3.39 0.70 6.85
N VAL A 134 3.84 0.26 8.02
CA VAL A 134 3.56 -1.10 8.53
C VAL A 134 2.06 -1.28 8.77
N LYS A 135 1.46 -0.40 9.58
CA LYS A 135 0.01 -0.32 9.77
C LYS A 135 -0.35 1.01 10.42
N ILE A 136 -1.30 1.74 9.83
CA ILE A 136 -1.82 2.99 10.40
C ILE A 136 -3.31 2.81 10.67
N ILE A 137 -3.69 2.84 11.95
CA ILE A 137 -5.08 2.89 12.38
C ILE A 137 -5.44 4.32 12.77
N ALA A 138 -6.64 4.77 12.47
CA ALA A 138 -7.08 6.11 12.87
C ALA A 138 -7.37 6.10 14.39
N ILE A 139 -6.92 7.14 15.11
CA ILE A 139 -7.03 7.20 16.58
C ILE A 139 -8.50 7.15 17.04
N ASP A 140 -9.42 7.68 16.25
CA ASP A 140 -10.86 7.71 16.49
C ASP A 140 -11.56 6.33 16.44
N VAL A 141 -10.91 5.30 15.86
CA VAL A 141 -11.42 3.92 15.84
C VAL A 141 -10.57 2.95 16.63
N LEU A 142 -9.36 3.36 17.02
CA LEU A 142 -8.47 2.57 17.83
C LEU A 142 -8.97 2.55 19.27
N GLU A 143 -9.20 1.37 19.83
CA GLU A 143 -9.52 1.20 21.25
C GLU A 143 -8.28 0.82 22.05
N GLN A 144 -7.45 -0.06 21.48
CA GLN A 144 -6.28 -0.61 22.17
C GLN A 144 -5.16 -0.92 21.19
N LEU A 145 -3.92 -0.71 21.61
CA LEU A 145 -2.73 -1.21 20.94
C LEU A 145 -1.82 -1.89 21.97
N GLN A 146 -1.60 -3.21 21.80
CA GLN A 146 -0.65 -3.97 22.59
C GLN A 146 0.63 -4.19 21.79
N ILE A 147 1.78 -3.81 22.35
CA ILE A 147 3.10 -4.03 21.75
C ILE A 147 3.90 -4.95 22.66
N ASN A 148 4.39 -6.06 22.11
CA ASN A 148 5.29 -6.98 22.81
C ASN A 148 6.65 -7.02 22.10
N TYR A 149 7.75 -6.92 22.84
CA TYR A 149 9.12 -7.10 22.34
C TYR A 149 10.05 -7.64 23.43
N GLY A 150 10.50 -8.89 23.28
CA GLY A 150 11.25 -9.58 24.35
C GLY A 150 10.41 -9.68 25.64
N ASP A 151 10.93 -9.13 26.74
CA ASP A 151 10.22 -9.07 28.04
C ASP A 151 9.39 -7.79 28.22
N GLN A 152 9.36 -6.91 27.22
CA GLN A 152 8.61 -5.66 27.27
C GLN A 152 7.21 -5.89 26.72
N GLU A 153 6.21 -5.52 27.51
CA GLU A 153 4.81 -5.45 27.12
C GLU A 153 4.35 -4.01 27.40
N ILE A 154 3.76 -3.39 26.38
CA ILE A 154 3.20 -2.04 26.47
C ILE A 154 1.74 -2.14 26.06
N LEU A 155 0.87 -1.60 26.91
CA LEU A 155 -0.55 -1.49 26.63
C LEU A 155 -0.92 -0.02 26.45
N ILE A 156 -1.44 0.30 25.26
CA ILE A 156 -2.03 1.59 24.94
C ILE A 156 -3.53 1.42 24.89
N GLU A 157 -4.28 2.25 25.60
CA GLU A 157 -5.75 2.26 25.61
C GLU A 157 -6.28 3.67 25.33
N ILE A 158 -7.39 3.73 24.60
CA ILE A 158 -8.11 4.95 24.27
C ILE A 158 -9.55 4.81 24.73
N ASP A 159 -9.95 5.64 25.68
CA ASP A 159 -11.32 5.70 26.17
C ASP A 159 -12.08 6.80 25.40
N HIS A 160 -12.98 6.37 24.51
CA HIS A 160 -13.80 7.26 23.70
C HIS A 160 -15.10 7.59 24.45
N PRO A 161 -15.39 8.87 24.74
CA PRO A 161 -16.60 9.23 25.45
C PRO A 161 -17.84 8.89 24.63
N ILE A 162 -18.89 8.45 25.34
CA ILE A 162 -20.18 8.15 24.73
C ILE A 162 -20.81 9.49 24.31
N GLU A 163 -21.30 9.59 23.06
CA GLU A 163 -21.80 10.80 22.38
C GLU A 163 -22.91 11.62 23.09
N GLN A 164 -23.30 11.30 24.34
CA GLN A 164 -24.43 11.90 25.06
C GLN A 164 -24.07 12.93 26.14
N GLU A 165 -22.81 13.22 26.42
CA GLU A 165 -22.43 14.35 27.30
C GLU A 165 -21.35 15.22 26.63
N ASP A 166 -21.41 16.53 26.90
CA ASP A 166 -20.61 17.62 26.31
C ASP A 166 -19.21 17.18 25.83
N GLN A 167 -18.93 17.32 24.52
CA GLN A 167 -17.63 17.14 23.84
C GLN A 167 -16.40 16.92 24.75
N GLU A 168 -16.31 15.76 25.40
CA GLU A 168 -15.10 15.36 26.10
C GLU A 168 -14.14 14.80 25.03
N SER A 169 -12.87 15.21 25.09
CA SER A 169 -11.83 14.58 24.28
C SER A 169 -11.62 13.14 24.78
N PRO A 170 -11.20 12.21 23.91
CA PRO A 170 -10.79 10.88 24.35
C PRO A 170 -9.67 10.96 25.40
N LEU A 171 -9.72 10.02 26.36
CA LEU A 171 -8.63 9.84 27.34
C LEU A 171 -7.66 8.78 26.83
N PHE A 172 -6.37 9.01 27.07
CA PHE A 172 -5.29 8.15 26.59
C PHE A 172 -4.52 7.55 27.75
N PHE A 173 -4.22 6.27 27.67
CA PHE A 173 -3.49 5.54 28.70
C PHE A 173 -2.32 4.75 28.10
N ILE A 174 -1.20 4.73 28.82
CA ILE A 174 -0.06 3.85 28.56
C ILE A 174 0.24 3.12 29.87
N ASP A 175 0.15 1.79 29.87
CA ASP A 175 0.35 0.94 31.05
C ASP A 175 -0.44 1.44 32.28
N ASP A 176 -1.76 1.63 32.10
CA ASP A 176 -2.71 2.19 33.08
C ASP A 176 -2.45 3.64 33.51
N GLN A 177 -1.43 4.33 32.97
CA GLN A 177 -1.12 5.72 33.29
C GLN A 177 -1.75 6.66 32.28
N ALA A 178 -2.54 7.63 32.76
CA ALA A 178 -3.12 8.66 31.91
C ALA A 178 -2.03 9.55 31.30
N VAL A 179 -2.13 9.80 29.99
CA VAL A 179 -1.18 10.61 29.21
C VAL A 179 -1.91 11.78 28.57
N GLU A 180 -1.28 12.95 28.60
CA GLU A 180 -1.78 14.16 27.93
C GLU A 180 -1.93 13.93 26.42
N GLU A 181 -3.02 14.45 25.84
CA GLU A 181 -3.37 14.25 24.43
C GLU A 181 -2.24 14.60 23.46
N ASP A 182 -1.58 15.75 23.64
CA ASP A 182 -0.47 16.17 22.78
C ASP A 182 0.73 15.21 22.86
N THR A 183 1.02 14.69 24.06
CA THR A 183 2.08 13.71 24.29
C THR A 183 1.73 12.41 23.56
N PHE A 184 0.50 11.90 23.76
CA PHE A 184 0.02 10.71 23.10
C PHE A 184 0.04 10.84 21.57
N ARG A 185 -0.50 11.93 21.01
CA ARG A 185 -0.53 12.14 19.55
C ARG A 185 0.86 12.20 18.94
N ASN A 186 1.83 12.78 19.65
CA ASN A 186 3.22 12.80 19.18
C ASN A 186 3.84 11.39 19.21
N LEU A 187 3.55 10.62 20.24
CA LEU A 187 3.95 9.22 20.31
C LEU A 187 3.32 8.38 19.19
N TYR A 188 2.02 8.53 18.98
CA TYR A 188 1.30 7.77 17.97
C TYR A 188 1.78 8.06 16.55
N LYS A 189 2.27 9.28 16.28
CA LYS A 189 2.93 9.59 15.00
C LYS A 189 4.17 8.73 14.76
N ASP A 190 4.92 8.38 15.80
CA ASP A 190 6.08 7.49 15.67
C ASP A 190 5.67 6.04 15.39
N ILE A 191 4.57 5.59 16.01
CA ILE A 191 3.97 4.26 15.75
C ILE A 191 3.42 4.19 14.32
N ALA A 192 2.59 5.15 13.94
CA ALA A 192 2.01 5.26 12.60
C ALA A 192 3.08 5.50 11.52
N GLY A 193 4.19 6.14 11.88
CA GLY A 193 5.33 6.40 11.00
C GLY A 193 6.26 5.20 10.79
N LEU A 194 6.00 4.06 11.45
CA LEU A 194 6.77 2.85 11.26
C LEU A 194 6.65 2.38 9.81
N SER A 195 7.77 2.28 9.11
CA SER A 195 7.80 2.08 7.66
C SER A 195 8.66 0.90 7.23
N VAL A 196 8.28 0.31 6.10
CA VAL A 196 9.00 -0.78 5.45
C VAL A 196 9.96 -0.24 4.40
N ASP A 197 11.14 -0.86 4.32
CA ASP A 197 12.26 -0.36 3.50
C ASP A 197 12.55 -1.24 2.29
N ASP A 198 12.09 -2.49 2.29
CA ASP A 198 12.37 -3.47 1.23
C ASP A 198 11.26 -4.52 1.10
N THR A 199 11.30 -5.32 0.05
CA THR A 199 10.38 -6.45 -0.19
C THR A 199 11.01 -7.80 0.20
N VAL A 200 10.18 -8.81 0.44
CA VAL A 200 10.61 -10.18 0.71
C VAL A 200 9.61 -11.18 0.15
N GLU A 201 10.11 -12.27 -0.44
CA GLU A 201 9.28 -13.35 -1.01
C GLU A 201 9.49 -14.70 -0.31
N ASP A 202 10.63 -14.87 0.37
CA ASP A 202 11.08 -16.14 0.96
C ASP A 202 11.07 -16.15 2.49
N ALA A 203 10.39 -15.17 3.11
CA ALA A 203 10.24 -15.09 4.55
C ALA A 203 9.53 -16.34 5.11
N THR A 204 10.18 -17.01 6.07
CA THR A 204 9.61 -18.17 6.75
C THR A 204 9.07 -17.76 8.11
N TYR A 205 7.79 -18.06 8.36
CA TYR A 205 7.20 -17.79 9.67
C TYR A 205 7.81 -18.66 10.76
N HIS A 206 8.14 -18.05 11.89
CA HIS A 206 8.47 -18.69 13.16
C HIS A 206 8.06 -17.78 14.31
N SER A 207 8.44 -18.12 15.55
CA SER A 207 8.13 -17.29 16.72
C SER A 207 8.51 -15.82 16.45
N PRO A 208 7.56 -14.88 16.55
CA PRO A 208 7.85 -13.46 16.37
C PRO A 208 8.76 -12.98 17.50
N GLU A 209 9.63 -12.03 17.17
CA GLU A 209 10.46 -11.32 18.13
C GLU A 209 9.69 -10.14 18.74
N ALA A 210 8.79 -9.55 17.95
CA ALA A 210 7.86 -8.52 18.39
C ALA A 210 6.45 -8.73 17.81
N THR A 211 5.42 -8.23 18.50
CA THR A 211 4.05 -8.16 17.99
C THR A 211 3.43 -6.80 18.25
N MET A 212 2.55 -6.37 17.36
CA MET A 212 1.66 -5.22 17.57
C MET A 212 0.24 -5.68 17.28
N VAL A 213 -0.64 -5.62 18.29
CA VAL A 213 -2.05 -6.02 18.18
C VAL A 213 -2.89 -4.77 18.33
N TYR A 214 -3.52 -4.34 17.24
CA TYR A 214 -4.46 -3.24 17.24
C TYR A 214 -5.86 -3.80 17.42
N THR A 215 -6.60 -3.27 18.38
CA THR A 215 -8.02 -3.56 18.58
C THR A 215 -8.81 -2.35 18.16
N ILE A 216 -9.70 -2.52 17.18
CA ILE A 216 -10.60 -1.50 16.67
C ILE A 216 -12.05 -1.93 16.88
N PHE A 217 -12.97 -0.97 16.98
CA PHE A 217 -14.40 -1.25 16.99
C PHE A 217 -14.97 -1.17 15.57
N ASN A 218 -15.43 -2.30 15.04
CA ASN A 218 -16.10 -2.36 13.74
C ASN A 218 -17.56 -1.94 13.89
N GLN A 219 -17.97 -0.84 13.29
CA GLN A 219 -19.31 -0.28 13.44
C GLN A 219 -20.38 -1.11 12.72
N GLU A 220 -20.03 -1.74 11.59
CA GLU A 220 -20.96 -2.56 10.81
C GLU A 220 -21.31 -3.86 11.54
N GLN A 221 -20.29 -4.55 12.05
CA GLN A 221 -20.42 -5.82 12.76
C GLN A 221 -20.78 -5.63 14.23
N LYS A 222 -20.58 -4.42 14.77
CA LYS A 222 -20.76 -4.08 16.18
C LYS A 222 -19.93 -4.97 17.11
N GLU A 223 -18.71 -5.27 16.68
CA GLU A 223 -17.78 -6.11 17.44
C GLU A 223 -16.35 -5.57 17.35
N LYS A 224 -15.52 -6.03 18.29
CA LYS A 224 -14.10 -5.71 18.26
C LYS A 224 -13.40 -6.55 17.20
N GLN A 225 -12.57 -5.91 16.39
CA GLN A 225 -11.72 -6.55 15.41
C GLN A 225 -10.26 -6.38 15.85
N GLU A 226 -9.50 -7.47 15.85
CA GLU A 226 -8.05 -7.44 16.09
C GLU A 226 -7.28 -7.49 14.77
N ILE A 227 -6.27 -6.63 14.66
CA ILE A 227 -5.33 -6.61 13.55
C ILE A 227 -3.95 -6.88 14.13
N LYS A 228 -3.35 -7.99 13.72
CA LYS A 228 -2.08 -8.46 14.25
C LYS A 228 -0.94 -8.23 13.25
N VAL A 229 0.05 -7.45 13.67
CA VAL A 229 1.35 -7.34 13.03
C VAL A 229 2.33 -8.22 13.80
N GLU A 230 2.98 -9.14 13.10
CA GLU A 230 3.98 -10.03 13.69
C GLU A 230 5.36 -9.76 13.06
N LEU A 231 6.31 -9.36 13.89
CA LEU A 231 7.67 -9.05 13.46
C LEU A 231 8.58 -10.24 13.70
N VAL A 232 8.87 -10.97 12.64
CA VAL A 232 9.67 -12.20 12.66
C VAL A 232 11.09 -11.87 12.20
N SER A 233 12.12 -12.29 12.93
CA SER A 233 13.51 -12.02 12.53
C SER A 233 13.83 -12.63 11.16
N TYR A 234 14.13 -11.79 10.16
CA TYR A 234 14.54 -12.25 8.83
C TYR A 234 16.06 -12.39 8.74
N ASP A 235 16.77 -11.36 9.19
CA ASP A 235 18.23 -11.35 9.30
C ASP A 235 18.68 -10.56 10.55
N LYS A 236 19.95 -10.17 10.61
CA LYS A 236 20.50 -9.42 11.76
C LYS A 236 19.95 -8.00 11.89
N GLN A 237 19.48 -7.40 10.81
CA GLN A 237 19.07 -6.00 10.69
C GLN A 237 17.57 -5.85 10.43
N ASN A 238 16.89 -6.88 9.94
CA ASN A 238 15.52 -6.79 9.45
C ASN A 238 14.57 -7.78 10.14
N PHE A 239 13.35 -7.30 10.38
CA PHE A 239 12.16 -8.12 10.55
C PHE A 239 11.48 -8.35 9.20
N ALA A 240 10.98 -9.55 8.97
CA ALA A 240 9.89 -9.78 8.04
C ALA A 240 8.57 -9.40 8.74
N VAL A 241 7.78 -8.56 8.07
CA VAL A 241 6.49 -8.07 8.59
C VAL A 241 5.39 -9.02 8.16
N PHE A 242 4.89 -9.83 9.10
CA PHE A 242 3.77 -10.72 8.86
C PHE A 242 2.44 -10.04 9.19
N LEU A 243 1.56 -9.99 8.20
CA LEU A 243 0.16 -9.57 8.27
C LEU A 243 -0.68 -10.72 7.71
N ASN A 244 -1.72 -11.14 8.42
CA ASN A 244 -2.58 -12.27 8.02
C ASN A 244 -1.81 -13.56 7.69
N GLY A 245 -0.70 -13.80 8.41
CA GLY A 245 0.18 -14.96 8.20
C GLY A 245 1.05 -14.90 6.94
N LYS A 246 1.09 -13.75 6.25
CA LYS A 246 1.88 -13.50 5.03
C LYS A 246 2.84 -12.34 5.23
N ALA A 247 4.03 -12.43 4.64
CA ALA A 247 5.03 -11.37 4.66
C ALA A 247 5.44 -11.01 3.24
N ASP A 248 5.34 -9.72 2.92
CA ASP A 248 5.78 -9.15 1.63
C ASP A 248 6.90 -8.12 1.81
N PHE A 249 7.11 -7.63 3.03
CA PHE A 249 8.00 -6.50 3.31
C PHE A 249 8.93 -6.70 4.50
N LEU A 250 10.04 -5.98 4.47
CA LEU A 250 11.04 -5.90 5.52
C LEU A 250 10.97 -4.55 6.26
N LEU A 251 11.03 -4.63 7.58
CA LEU A 251 11.15 -3.51 8.51
C LEU A 251 12.51 -3.60 9.20
N LYS A 252 13.28 -2.51 9.24
CA LYS A 252 14.54 -2.52 10.01
C LYS A 252 14.29 -2.59 11.50
N LYS A 253 15.08 -3.42 12.19
CA LYS A 253 14.99 -3.60 13.65
C LYS A 253 15.27 -2.31 14.41
N ASP A 254 16.26 -1.53 13.97
CA ASP A 254 16.66 -0.29 14.63
C ASP A 254 15.55 0.77 14.59
N VAL A 255 14.77 0.84 13.50
CA VAL A 255 13.61 1.73 13.36
C VAL A 255 12.52 1.35 14.38
N PHE A 256 12.22 0.07 14.51
CA PHE A 256 11.25 -0.43 15.50
C PHE A 256 11.71 -0.18 16.94
N GLU A 257 12.97 -0.50 17.26
CA GLU A 257 13.55 -0.28 18.59
C GLU A 257 13.61 1.20 18.98
N GLN A 258 13.88 2.09 18.01
CA GLN A 258 13.83 3.54 18.24
C GLN A 258 12.42 4.02 18.56
N MET A 259 11.40 3.52 17.84
CA MET A 259 10.00 3.80 18.14
C MET A 259 9.65 3.33 19.55
N LEU A 260 10.00 2.09 19.91
CA LEU A 260 9.73 1.53 21.24
C LEU A 260 10.39 2.34 22.37
N LYS A 261 11.64 2.77 22.17
CA LYS A 261 12.37 3.59 23.14
C LYS A 261 11.68 4.92 23.43
N LYS A 262 11.02 5.53 22.43
CA LYS A 262 10.25 6.76 22.63
C LYS A 262 8.99 6.52 23.46
N ILE A 263 8.32 5.39 23.26
CA ILE A 263 7.15 5.01 24.07
C ILE A 263 7.52 4.87 25.55
N LEU A 264 8.62 4.17 25.83
CA LEU A 264 9.08 3.94 27.20
C LEU A 264 9.61 5.19 27.92
N GLN A 265 9.65 6.34 27.24
CA GLN A 265 10.11 7.63 27.79
C GLN A 265 8.97 8.65 27.96
N ALA A 266 7.77 8.34 27.48
CA ALA A 266 6.57 9.17 27.65
C ALA A 266 6.05 9.09 29.10
#